data_AF-F4KYM6-F1
#
_entry.id   AF-F4KYM6-F1
#
_cell.length_a   1.000
_cell.length_b   1.000
_cell.length_c   1.000
_cell.angle_alpha   90.00
_cell.angle_beta   90.00
_cell.angle_gamma   90.00
#
_symmetry.space_group_name_H-M   'P 1'
#
loop_
_entity.id
_entity.type
_entity.pdbx_description
1 polymer ?
#
loop_
_entity_poly.entity_id
_entity_poly.type
_entity_poly.pdbx_seq_one_letter_code
_entity_poly.pdbx_strand_id
1 'polypeptide(L)' 'MSSIAEKVTKIIVEKLGITESEVTPEASFTTDLGADSLDTVELIMEFEKQFDISIPDEQAENIKTVGDAVAYLEANAGK' A
#
# COMPACT_ATOMS: atom_id res chain seq x y z
N MET A 1 0.84 -17.47 -8.84
CA MET A 1 0.88 -16.93 -7.47
C MET A 1 1.35 -15.50 -7.63
N SER A 2 0.47 -14.50 -7.52
CA SER A 2 0.92 -13.10 -7.53
C SER A 2 1.55 -12.77 -6.20
N SER A 3 2.73 -12.14 -6.25
CA SER A 3 3.44 -11.67 -5.06
C SER A 3 2.64 -10.59 -4.30
N ILE A 4 2.96 -10.36 -3.04
CA ILE A 4 2.34 -9.27 -2.25
C ILE A 4 2.58 -7.93 -2.94
N ALA A 5 3.80 -7.69 -3.44
CA ALA A 5 4.15 -6.52 -4.23
C ALA A 5 3.24 -6.31 -5.47
N GLU A 6 2.95 -7.36 -6.24
CA GLU A 6 2.04 -7.26 -7.40
C GLU A 6 0.61 -6.87 -6.98
N LYS A 7 0.11 -7.43 -5.88
CA LYS A 7 -1.24 -7.11 -5.37
C LYS A 7 -1.32 -5.68 -4.87
N VAL A 8 -0.32 -5.26 -4.08
CA VAL A 8 -0.21 -3.87 -3.60
C VAL A 8 -0.17 -2.90 -4.76
N THR A 9 0.65 -3.20 -5.77
CA THR A 9 0.79 -2.37 -6.97
C THR A 9 -0.55 -2.20 -7.69
N LYS A 10 -1.29 -3.29 -7.88
CA LYS A 10 -2.62 -3.23 -8.52
C LYS A 10 -3.62 -2.38 -7.73
N ILE A 11 -3.67 -2.55 -6.41
CA ILE A 11 -4.57 -1.76 -5.55
C ILE A 11 -4.26 -0.28 -5.68
N ILE A 12 -2.98 0.10 -5.66
CA ILE A 12 -2.53 1.49 -5.79
C ILE A 12 -2.93 2.07 -7.15
N VAL A 13 -2.67 1.33 -8.23
CA VAL A 13 -3.04 1.74 -9.60
C VAL A 13 -4.54 1.93 -9.76
N GLU A 14 -5.35 1.00 -9.23
CA GLU A 14 -6.80 1.08 -9.30
C GLU A 14 -7.37 2.22 -8.45
N LYS A 15 -6.81 2.47 -7.27
CA LYS A 15 -7.28 3.49 -6.33
C LYS A 15 -6.86 4.90 -6.72
N LEU A 16 -5.60 5.09 -7.08
CA LEU A 16 -5.04 6.40 -7.43
C LEU A 16 -5.18 6.73 -8.91
N GLY A 17 -5.55 5.77 -9.75
CA GLY A 17 -5.69 5.97 -11.20
C GLY A 17 -4.35 6.25 -11.91
N ILE A 18 -3.24 5.80 -11.33
CA ILE A 18 -1.88 6.00 -11.83
C ILE A 18 -1.38 4.79 -12.63
N THR A 19 -0.18 4.87 -13.19
CA THR A 19 0.42 3.74 -13.93
C THR A 19 1.28 2.85 -13.05
N GLU A 20 1.34 1.54 -13.36
CA GLU A 20 2.22 0.59 -12.64
C GLU A 20 3.69 1.04 -12.65
N SER A 21 4.13 1.77 -13.69
CA SER A 21 5.49 2.31 -13.78
C SER A 21 5.82 3.39 -12.75
N GLU A 22 4.81 4.04 -12.18
CA GLU A 22 4.99 5.04 -11.12
C GLU A 22 5.08 4.39 -9.73
N VAL A 23 4.56 3.17 -9.60
CA VAL A 23 4.55 2.41 -8.36
C VAL A 23 5.89 1.70 -8.16
N THR A 24 6.88 2.46 -7.69
CA THR A 24 8.19 1.94 -7.31
C THR A 24 8.27 1.74 -5.80
N PRO A 25 9.12 0.83 -5.29
CA PRO A 25 9.28 0.63 -3.84
C PRO A 25 9.67 1.90 -3.08
N GLU A 26 10.36 2.83 -3.74
CA GLU A 26 10.85 4.08 -3.17
C GLU A 26 9.79 5.20 -3.24
N ALA A 27 8.73 5.02 -4.05
CA ALA A 27 7.71 6.03 -4.23
C ALA A 27 6.94 6.28 -2.93
N SER A 28 6.89 7.54 -2.52
CA SER A 28 6.05 8.03 -1.44
C SER A 28 4.61 8.13 -1.89
N PHE A 29 3.68 7.62 -1.08
CA PHE A 29 2.25 7.74 -1.35
C PHE A 29 1.81 9.19 -1.52
N THR A 30 2.28 10.08 -0.66
CA THR A 30 1.87 11.49 -0.67
C THR A 30 2.69 12.36 -1.62
N THR A 31 4.01 12.14 -1.68
CA THR A 31 4.92 13.03 -2.43
C THR A 31 5.05 12.65 -3.89
N ASP A 32 5.13 11.35 -4.20
CA ASP A 32 5.37 10.87 -5.56
C ASP A 32 4.09 10.41 -6.24
N LEU A 33 3.21 9.71 -5.51
CA LEU A 33 1.95 9.19 -6.04
C LEU A 33 0.78 10.17 -5.88
N GLY A 34 0.99 11.27 -5.15
CA GLY A 34 0.00 12.33 -4.98
C GLY A 34 -1.25 11.94 -4.18
N ALA A 35 -1.20 10.84 -3.42
CA ALA A 35 -2.28 10.41 -2.55
C ALA A 35 -2.50 11.43 -1.44
N ASP A 36 -3.75 11.83 -1.21
CA ASP A 36 -4.10 12.69 -0.10
C ASP A 36 -4.30 11.89 1.21
N SER A 37 -4.65 12.59 2.30
CA SER A 37 -4.89 11.95 3.59
C SER A 37 -6.07 10.97 3.57
N LEU A 38 -7.03 11.13 2.66
CA LEU A 38 -8.19 10.24 2.53
C LEU A 38 -7.82 9.03 1.66
N ASP A 39 -7.09 9.24 0.56
CA ASP A 39 -6.59 8.18 -0.30
C ASP A 39 -5.70 7.21 0.47
N THR A 40 -4.80 7.72 1.32
CA THR A 40 -3.93 6.89 2.16
C THR A 40 -4.74 6.02 3.12
N VAL A 41 -5.77 6.56 3.77
CA VAL A 41 -6.68 5.79 4.65
C VAL A 41 -7.44 4.73 3.85
N GLU A 42 -7.94 5.05 2.67
CA GLU A 42 -8.62 4.08 1.80
C GLU A 42 -7.69 2.96 1.32
N LEU A 43 -6.45 3.28 0.96
CA LEU A 43 -5.44 2.29 0.56
C LEU A 43 -5.15 1.32 1.71
N ILE A 44 -4.93 1.84 2.93
CA ILE A 44 -4.69 1.01 4.12
C ILE A 44 -5.88 0.09 4.39
N MET A 45 -7.12 0.60 4.36
CA MET A 45 -8.32 -0.23 4.52
C MET A 45 -8.46 -1.31 3.45
N GLU A 46 -8.12 -1.00 2.19
CA GLU A 46 -8.16 -2.00 1.11
C GLU A 46 -7.07 -3.06 1.29
N PHE A 47 -5.88 -2.69 1.78
CA PHE A 47 -4.84 -3.65 2.13
C PHE A 47 -5.29 -4.57 3.27
N GLU A 48 -5.82 -4.02 4.37
CA GLU A 48 -6.38 -4.81 5.48
C GLU A 48 -7.37 -5.86 4.98
N LYS A 49 -8.31 -5.43 4.13
CA LYS A 49 -9.34 -6.31 3.57
C LYS A 49 -8.79 -7.34 2.59
N GLN A 50 -7.87 -6.98 1.71
CA GLN A 50 -7.30 -7.92 0.72
C GLN A 50 -6.38 -8.96 1.32
N PHE A 51 -5.70 -8.60 2.41
CA PHE A 51 -4.73 -9.45 3.06
C PHE A 51 -5.24 -10.09 4.35
N ASP A 52 -6.49 -9.78 4.75
CA ASP A 52 -7.14 -10.24 5.99
C ASP A 52 -6.29 -9.95 7.23
N ILE A 53 -5.77 -8.72 7.30
CA ILE A 53 -4.97 -8.23 8.43
C ILE A 53 -5.59 -6.97 9.02
N SER A 54 -5.09 -6.56 10.18
CA SER A 54 -5.36 -5.24 10.75
C SER A 54 -4.06 -4.49 10.93
N ILE A 55 -4.01 -3.25 10.43
CA ILE A 55 -2.87 -2.34 10.50
C ILE A 55 -3.24 -1.28 11.55
N PRO A 56 -2.62 -1.31 12.74
CA PRO A 56 -2.85 -0.27 13.75
C PRO A 56 -2.49 1.12 13.21
N ASP A 57 -3.21 2.15 13.64
CA ASP A 57 -2.98 3.54 13.22
C ASP A 57 -1.50 3.97 13.34
N GLU A 58 -0.84 3.61 14.46
CA GLU A 58 0.58 3.90 14.67
C GLU A 58 1.50 3.27 13.60
N GLN A 59 1.16 2.08 13.10
CA GLN A 59 1.91 1.43 12.03
C GLN A 59 1.55 2.04 10.67
N ALA A 60 0.28 2.35 10.44
CA ALA A 60 -0.18 3.02 9.22
C ALA A 60 0.52 4.39 9.03
N GLU A 61 0.71 5.16 10.10
CA GLU A 61 1.48 6.42 10.07
C GLU A 61 2.96 6.25 9.67
N ASN A 62 3.52 5.05 9.89
CA ASN A 62 4.90 4.72 9.50
C ASN A 62 5.01 4.21 8.06
N ILE A 63 3.90 3.84 7.41
CA ILE A 63 3.86 3.39 6.02
C ILE A 63 3.83 4.62 5.11
N LYS A 64 5.01 5.05 4.63
CA LYS A 64 5.14 6.27 3.80
C LYS A 64 5.39 5.97 2.34
N THR A 65 6.03 4.84 2.06
CA THR A 65 6.40 4.38 0.72
C THR A 65 5.72 3.07 0.36
N VAL A 66 5.65 2.79 -0.93
CA VAL A 66 5.15 1.50 -1.43
C VAL A 66 5.95 0.34 -0.84
N GLY A 67 7.27 0.48 -0.73
CA GLY A 67 8.15 -0.51 -0.13
C GLY A 67 7.82 -0.78 1.33
N ASP A 68 7.50 0.25 2.11
CA ASP A 68 7.08 0.09 3.51
C ASP A 68 5.79 -0.74 3.60
N ALA A 69 4.80 -0.43 2.75
CA ALA A 69 3.53 -1.15 2.70
C ALA A 69 3.75 -2.62 2.35
N VAL A 70 4.53 -2.88 1.29
CA VAL A 70 4.84 -4.26 0.86
C VAL A 70 5.58 -5.02 1.96
N ALA A 71 6.60 -4.43 2.58
CA ALA A 71 7.37 -5.07 3.64
C ALA A 71 6.51 -5.38 4.88
N TYR A 72 5.64 -4.44 5.26
CA TYR A 72 4.70 -4.65 6.36
C TYR A 72 3.75 -5.81 6.04
N LEU A 73 3.19 -5.83 4.83
CA LEU A 73 2.28 -6.88 4.40
C LEU A 73 2.99 -8.23 4.30
N GLU A 74 4.22 -8.31 3.79
CA GLU A 74 4.99 -9.55 3.77
C GLU A 74 5.30 -10.11 5.16
N ALA A 75 5.47 -9.24 6.16
CA ALA A 75 5.72 -9.66 7.54
C ALA A 75 4.46 -10.13 8.30
N ASN A 76 3.27 -9.70 7.88
CA ASN A 76 2.02 -9.89 8.62
C ASN A 76 0.95 -10.70 7.86
N ALA A 77 0.84 -10.55 6.54
CA ALA A 77 -0.09 -11.28 5.68
C ALA A 77 0.50 -12.65 5.30
N GLY A 78 -0.02 -13.72 5.89
CA GLY A 78 0.46 -15.09 5.67
C GLY A 78 0.89 -15.83 6.94
N LYS A 79 0.58 -15.30 8.12
CA LYS A 79 0.59 -16.05 9.38
C LYS A 79 -0.79 -16.60 9.70
#